data_AF-A0A453D9V7-F1
#
_entry.id   AF-A0A453D9V7-F1
#
_cell.length_a   1.000
_cell.length_b   1.000
_cell.length_c   1.000
_cell.angle_alpha   90.00
_cell.angle_beta   90.00
_cell.angle_gamma   90.00
#
_symmetry.space_group_name_H-M   'P 1'
#
loop_
_entity.id
_entity.type
_entity.pdbx_description
1 polymer ?
#
loop_
_entity_poly.entity_id
_entity_poly.type
_entity_poly.pdbx_seq_one_letter_code
_entity_poly.pdbx_strand_id
1 'polypeptide(L)'
;ARRGRPALCPRPGRVHPSDAAVDHEKDSIELLLARRCIERNGPFLGICRGSQVLNVACGGSLYQDVGHGHASTRRRRRMHASQPAGGLARTGLLF
;
A
#
# COMPACT_ATOMS: atom_id res chain seq x y z
N ALA A 1 17.98 15.76 -6.51
CA ALA A 1 17.43 14.56 -5.83
C ALA A 1 15.95 14.79 -5.51
N ARG A 2 15.03 14.24 -6.33
CA ARG A 2 13.59 14.35 -6.09
C ARG A 2 13.26 13.51 -4.84
N ARG A 3 13.05 14.15 -3.69
CA ARG A 3 12.48 13.49 -2.52
C ARG A 3 11.08 13.01 -2.93
N GLY A 4 10.93 11.72 -3.22
CA GLY A 4 9.68 11.13 -3.70
C GLY A 4 8.61 11.33 -2.64
N ARG A 5 7.56 12.10 -2.96
CA ARG A 5 6.37 12.19 -2.11
C ARG A 5 5.78 10.78 -1.96
N PRO A 6 5.41 10.36 -0.74
CA PRO A 6 4.78 9.06 -0.54
C PRO A 6 3.51 8.97 -1.39
N ALA A 7 3.31 7.84 -2.05
CA ALA A 7 2.20 7.63 -2.99
C ALA A 7 0.80 7.65 -2.33
N LEU A 8 0.72 7.75 -1.00
CA LEU A 8 -0.53 7.94 -0.27
C LEU A 8 -1.12 9.33 -0.43
N CYS A 9 -0.27 10.33 -0.72
CA CYS A 9 -0.76 11.67 -1.01
C CYS A 9 -1.31 11.72 -2.44
N PRO A 10 -2.57 12.15 -2.65
CA PRO A 10 -3.10 12.39 -3.97
C PRO A 10 -2.23 13.42 -4.71
N ARG A 11 -2.05 13.21 -6.01
CA ARG A 11 -1.49 14.26 -6.88
C ARG A 11 -2.61 15.27 -7.16
N PRO A 12 -2.29 16.54 -7.47
CA PRO A 12 -3.30 17.48 -7.94
C PRO A 12 -3.97 16.89 -9.18
N GLY A 13 -5.21 16.42 -9.00
CA GLY A 13 -6.01 15.67 -9.96
C GLY A 13 -7.49 15.89 -9.64
N ARG A 14 -8.39 15.22 -10.35
CA ARG A 14 -9.83 15.30 -10.04
C ARG A 14 -10.08 14.75 -8.64
N VAL A 15 -10.55 15.62 -7.74
CA VAL A 15 -10.98 15.24 -6.39
C VAL A 15 -12.45 14.87 -6.49
N HIS A 16 -12.79 13.65 -6.10
CA HIS A 16 -14.17 13.20 -6.02
C HIS A 16 -14.78 13.59 -4.66
N PRO A 17 -16.09 13.93 -4.60
CA PRO A 17 -16.75 14.30 -3.34
C PRO A 17 -16.71 13.20 -2.26
N SER A 18 -16.54 11.95 -2.68
CA SER A 18 -16.38 10.78 -1.81
C SER A 18 -14.95 10.59 -1.28
N ASP A 19 -13.99 11.36 -1.77
CA ASP A 19 -12.60 11.27 -1.33
C ASP A 19 -12.51 11.79 0.11
N ALA A 20 -12.01 10.93 1.00
CA ALA A 20 -11.69 11.36 2.36
C ALA A 20 -10.58 12.43 2.30
N ALA A 21 -10.66 13.41 3.22
CA ALA A 21 -9.62 14.41 3.36
C ALA A 21 -8.26 13.75 3.59
N VAL A 22 -7.23 14.27 2.92
CA VAL A 22 -5.86 13.76 3.03
C VAL A 22 -5.28 14.20 4.37
N ASP A 23 -4.90 13.23 5.20
CA ASP A 23 -4.25 13.47 6.47
C ASP A 23 -2.76 13.08 6.37
N HIS A 24 -1.92 14.10 6.18
CA HIS A 24 -0.48 13.94 6.03
C HIS A 24 0.22 13.47 7.32
N GLU A 25 -0.30 13.86 8.47
CA GLU A 25 0.29 13.49 9.75
C GLU A 25 0.03 12.00 10.01
N LYS A 26 -1.21 11.57 9.82
CA LYS A 26 -1.59 10.16 9.91
C LYS A 26 -0.81 9.29 8.94
N ASP A 27 -0.65 9.71 7.69
CA ASP A 27 0.16 9.00 6.68
C ASP A 27 1.61 8.83 7.12
N SER A 28 2.18 9.86 7.73
CA SER A 28 3.57 9.83 8.19
C SER A 28 3.75 8.81 9.32
N ILE A 29 2.80 8.73 10.24
CA ILE A 29 2.79 7.80 11.38
C ILE A 29 2.62 6.37 10.88
N GLU A 30 1.64 6.12 10.01
CA GLU A 30 1.38 4.79 9.45
C GLU A 30 2.57 4.25 8.65
N LEU A 31 3.20 5.09 7.82
CA LEU A 31 4.39 4.73 7.06
C LEU A 31 5.60 4.47 7.97
N LEU A 32 5.79 5.27 9.01
CA LEU A 32 6.87 5.08 9.97
C LEU A 32 6.69 3.75 10.72
N LEU A 33 5.50 3.48 11.23
CA LEU A 33 5.17 2.23 11.92
C LEU A 33 5.39 1.02 11.01
N ALA A 34 4.88 1.07 9.78
CA ALA A 34 5.07 0.01 8.80
C ALA A 34 6.56 -0.28 8.56
N ARG A 35 7.38 0.75 8.34
CA ARG A 35 8.83 0.59 8.15
C ARG A 35 9.51 -0.04 9.36
N ARG A 36 9.16 0.38 10.57
CA ARG A 36 9.71 -0.20 11.81
C ARG A 36 9.32 -1.67 12.00
N CYS A 37 8.08 -2.03 11.69
CA CYS A 37 7.64 -3.44 11.71
C CYS A 37 8.44 -4.29 10.71
N ILE A 38 8.65 -3.76 9.50
CA ILE A 38 9.41 -4.41 8.43
C ILE A 38 10.89 -4.58 8.83
N GLU A 39 11.51 -3.54 9.40
CA GLU A 39 12.91 -3.57 9.88
C GLU A 39 13.11 -4.61 10.99
N ARG A 40 12.10 -4.79 11.86
CA ARG A 40 12.13 -5.76 12.97
C ARG A 40 11.75 -7.19 12.54
N ASN A 41 11.45 -7.42 11.26
CA ASN A 41 10.90 -8.68 10.76
C ASN A 41 9.69 -9.19 11.56
N GLY A 42 8.88 -8.28 12.10
CA GLY A 42 7.67 -8.62 12.84
C GLY A 42 6.51 -8.96 11.90
N PRO A 43 5.56 -9.80 12.33
CA PRO A 43 4.36 -10.07 11.54
C PRO A 43 3.50 -8.80 11.44
N PHE A 44 2.95 -8.54 10.25
CA PHE A 44 2.04 -7.43 10.00
C PHE A 44 0.86 -7.86 9.12
N LEU A 45 -0.29 -7.20 9.31
CA LEU A 45 -1.49 -7.37 8.52
C LEU A 45 -2.01 -5.99 8.10
N GLY A 46 -2.11 -5.76 6.79
CA GLY A 46 -2.76 -4.58 6.23
C GLY A 46 -4.12 -4.92 5.67
N ILE A 47 -5.16 -4.17 6.06
CA ILE A 47 -6.53 -4.33 5.56
C ILE A 47 -6.95 -3.04 4.87
N CYS A 48 -7.51 -3.16 3.67
CA CYS A 48 -7.97 -2.02 2.87
C CYS A 48 -6.84 -0.98 2.67
N ARG A 49 -6.93 0.20 3.30
CA ARG A 49 -5.86 1.20 3.29
C ARG A 49 -4.56 0.66 3.86
N GLY A 50 -4.62 -0.18 4.89
CA GLY A 50 -3.43 -0.74 5.53
C GLY A 50 -2.55 -1.54 4.56
N SER A 51 -3.15 -2.28 3.61
CA SER A 51 -2.34 -3.00 2.60
C SER A 51 -1.70 -2.04 1.60
N GLN A 52 -2.34 -0.91 1.31
CA GLN A 52 -1.79 0.16 0.47
C GLN A 52 -0.59 0.84 1.16
N VAL A 53 -0.69 1.14 2.45
CA VAL A 53 0.41 1.69 3.27
C VAL A 53 1.61 0.74 3.22
N LEU A 54 1.39 -0.56 3.44
CA LEU A 54 2.45 -1.57 3.43
C LEU A 54 3.12 -1.68 2.06
N ASN A 55 2.36 -1.66 0.97
CA ASN A 55 2.90 -1.66 -0.38
C ASN A 55 3.86 -0.47 -0.60
N VAL A 56 3.46 0.74 -0.20
CA VAL A 56 4.32 1.93 -0.31
C VAL A 56 5.53 1.87 0.63
N ALA A 57 5.36 1.35 1.85
CA ALA A 57 6.47 1.15 2.78
C ALA A 57 7.54 0.18 2.23
N CYS A 58 7.11 -0.81 1.45
CA CYS A 58 7.98 -1.74 0.71
C CYS A 58 8.56 -1.15 -0.61
N GLY A 59 8.25 0.11 -0.94
CA GLY A 59 8.74 0.78 -2.16
C GLY A 59 7.82 0.67 -3.38
N GLY A 60 6.61 0.13 -3.21
CA GLY A 60 5.58 0.08 -4.24
C GLY A 60 4.91 1.43 -4.50
N SER A 61 4.00 1.43 -5.47
CA SER A 61 3.17 2.60 -5.84
C SER A 61 1.69 2.24 -5.87
N LEU A 62 0.82 3.27 -5.90
CA LEU A 62 -0.63 3.11 -5.89
C LEU A 62 -1.24 3.77 -7.13
N TYR A 63 -2.31 3.15 -7.63
CA TYR A 63 -3.26 3.82 -8.52
C TYR A 63 -4.16 4.71 -7.67
N GLN A 64 -4.32 5.98 -8.07
CA GLN A 64 -5.04 6.97 -7.27
C GLN A 64 -6.57 6.85 -7.40
N ASP A 65 -7.04 6.47 -8.58
CA ASP A 65 -8.45 6.26 -8.86
C ASP A 65 -8.59 4.94 -9.63
N VAL A 66 -9.44 4.07 -9.09
CA VAL A 66 -9.90 2.86 -9.77
C VAL A 66 -11.23 3.21 -10.40
N GLY A 67 -11.20 3.74 -11.62
CA GLY A 67 -12.39 4.26 -12.29
C GLY A 67 -13.61 3.33 -12.19
N HIS A 68 -14.82 3.90 -12.18
CA HIS A 68 -16.11 3.27 -11.85
C HIS A 68 -16.61 2.16 -12.80
N GLY A 69 -15.73 1.50 -13.55
CA GLY A 69 -16.07 0.39 -14.42
C GLY A 69 -16.27 -0.91 -13.63
N HIS A 70 -17.50 -1.21 -13.23
CA HIS A 70 -17.88 -2.53 -12.71
C HIS A 70 -17.85 -3.59 -13.81
N ALA A 71 -16.66 -4.00 -14.26
CA ALA A 71 -16.49 -5.30 -14.86
C ALA A 71 -16.21 -6.27 -13.71
N SER A 72 -17.22 -7.06 -13.33
CA SER A 72 -17.08 -8.17 -12.39
C SER A 72 -16.18 -9.25 -13.01
N THR A 73 -14.88 -9.00 -13.11
CA THR A 73 -13.91 -10.01 -13.46
C THR A 73 -13.81 -10.95 -12.27
N ARG A 74 -14.45 -12.11 -12.37
CA ARG A 74 -14.28 -13.24 -11.45
C ARG A 74 -12.82 -13.68 -11.52
N ARG A 75 -11.97 -13.03 -10.72
CA ARG A 75 -10.53 -13.28 -10.70
C ARG A 75 -10.31 -14.65 -10.06
N ARG A 76 -9.94 -15.62 -10.88
CA ARG A 76 -9.49 -16.94 -10.44
C ARG A 76 -8.39 -16.72 -9.40
N ARG A 77 -8.59 -17.19 -8.15
CA ARG A 77 -7.57 -17.12 -7.10
C ARG A 77 -6.33 -17.91 -7.55
N ARG A 78 -5.37 -17.23 -8.18
CA ARG A 78 -3.97 -17.64 -8.11
C ARG A 78 -3.38 -16.86 -6.96
N MET A 79 -3.16 -17.56 -5.85
CA MET A 79 -2.25 -17.08 -4.82
C MET A 79 -0.88 -16.99 -5.48
N HIS A 80 -0.43 -15.79 -5.80
CA HIS A 80 0.98 -15.59 -6.08
C HIS A 80 1.70 -15.66 -4.74
N ALA A 81 2.27 -16.82 -4.45
CA ALA A 81 3.36 -16.87 -3.48
C ALA A 81 4.45 -15.95 -4.04
N SER A 82 4.69 -14.82 -3.38
CA SER A 82 5.89 -14.04 -3.63
C SER A 82 7.06 -14.93 -3.26
N GLN A 83 7.75 -15.49 -4.27
CA GLN A 83 9.01 -16.18 -4.04
C GLN A 83 9.97 -15.19 -3.39
N PRO A 84 10.56 -15.51 -2.22
CA PRO A 84 11.55 -14.64 -1.63
C PRO A 84 12.77 -14.67 -2.54
N ALA A 85 13.17 -13.49 -3.05
CA ALA A 85 14.50 -13.34 -3.59
C ALA A 85 15.48 -13.55 -2.43
N GLY A 86 16.10 -14.73 -2.39
CA GLY A 86 17.28 -15.09 -1.58
C GLY A 86 17.34 -14.54 -0.14
N GLY A 87 17.03 -15.41 0.82
CA GLY A 87 17.47 -15.24 2.22
C GLY A 87 16.42 -14.66 3.16
N LEU A 88 15.99 -15.50 4.11
CA LEU A 88 15.08 -15.26 5.23
C LEU A 88 13.62 -14.92 4.89
N ALA A 89 12.74 -15.83 5.35
CA ALA A 89 11.29 -15.72 5.25
C ALA A 89 10.78 -14.43 5.89
N ARG A 90 10.19 -13.55 5.08
CA ARG A 90 9.50 -12.35 5.55
C ARG A 90 8.02 -12.69 5.67
N THR A 91 7.60 -12.98 6.89
CA THR A 91 6.23 -13.35 7.24
C THR A 91 5.32 -12.11 7.14
N GLY A 92 4.81 -11.81 5.95
CA GLY A 92 3.87 -10.71 5.75
C GLY A 92 2.96 -10.98 4.56
N LEU A 93 1.65 -11.11 4.81
CA LEU A 93 0.66 -11.18 3.76
C LEU A 93 0.28 -9.75 3.35
N LEU A 94 0.69 -9.33 2.15
CA LEU A 94 0.02 -8.22 1.45
C LEU A 94 -1.18 -8.82 0.70
N PHE A 95 -2.39 -8.48 1.13
CA PHE A 95 -3.64 -8.79 0.43
C PHE A 95 -3.90 -7.80 -0.70
#